data_AF-A0A9E5UKH9-F1
#
_entry.id   AF-A0A9E5UKH9-F1
#
_cell.length_a   1.000
_cell.length_b   1.000
_cell.length_c   1.000
_cell.angle_alpha   90.00
_cell.angle_beta   90.00
_cell.angle_gamma   90.00
#
_symmetry.space_group_name_H-M   'P 1'
#
loop_
_entity.id
_entity.type
_entity.pdbx_description
1 polymer ?
#
loop_
_entity_poly.entity_id
_entity_poly.type
_entity_poly.pdbx_seq_one_letter_code
_entity_poly.pdbx_strand_id
1 'polypeptide(L)'
;TPGNLNKFLYTLGGSDANENAIKLARAFTGKYKVLTRYRSYHGATLGAMALTGDPRRWAWEPLVTAGVVHFLDPYRYRSTFHRHNLSISEDQFCDDYLKHLEEIIQYESPDT
;
A
#
# COMPACT_ATOMS: atom_id res chain seq x y z
N THR A 1 -11.45 -4.03 19.70
CA THR A 1 -10.45 -4.16 18.62
C THR A 1 -10.71 -5.45 17.87
N PRO A 2 -10.33 -5.57 16.59
CA PRO A 2 -10.43 -6.84 15.88
C PRO A 2 -9.54 -7.90 16.52
N GLY A 3 -10.10 -9.08 16.79
CA GLY A 3 -9.37 -10.26 17.24
C GLY A 3 -8.51 -10.03 18.50
N ASN A 4 -7.23 -10.36 18.40
CA ASN A 4 -6.24 -10.39 19.49
C ASN A 4 -5.38 -9.11 19.59
N LEU A 5 -5.72 -8.03 18.90
CA LEU A 5 -4.99 -6.75 18.98
C LEU A 5 -5.18 -6.10 20.36
N ASN A 6 -4.13 -6.12 21.19
CA ASN A 6 -4.15 -5.70 22.61
C ASN A 6 -2.98 -4.79 23.04
N LYS A 7 -2.12 -4.37 22.10
CA LYS A 7 -1.04 -3.38 22.34
C LYS A 7 -1.32 -2.14 21.52
N PHE A 8 -1.04 -0.97 22.11
CA PHE A 8 -1.29 0.33 21.49
C PHE A 8 -0.05 1.20 21.63
N LEU A 9 0.35 1.82 20.53
CA LEU A 9 1.33 2.90 20.49
C LEU A 9 0.59 4.17 20.09
N TYR A 10 0.64 5.19 20.95
CA TYR A 10 -0.01 6.47 20.71
C TYR A 10 0.92 7.37 19.89
N THR A 11 0.37 8.02 18.87
CA THR A 11 1.07 8.98 18.01
C THR A 11 0.33 10.31 17.97
N LEU A 12 0.98 11.34 17.43
CA LEU A 12 0.41 12.69 17.35
C LEU A 12 -0.43 12.93 16.09
N GLY A 13 -0.46 11.95 15.17
CA GLY A 13 -1.27 12.03 13.95
C GLY A 13 -1.15 10.79 13.07
N GLY A 14 -1.96 10.74 12.00
CA GLY A 14 -2.01 9.60 11.09
C GLY A 14 -0.70 9.35 10.32
N SER A 15 -0.02 10.42 9.89
CA SER A 15 1.29 10.28 9.23
C SER A 15 2.32 9.65 10.19
N ASP A 16 2.38 10.16 11.43
CA ASP A 16 3.27 9.64 12.48
C ASP A 16 2.91 8.19 12.88
N ALA A 17 1.62 7.83 12.88
CA ALA A 17 1.18 6.45 13.05
C ALA A 17 1.76 5.53 11.95
N ASN A 18 1.71 5.96 10.70
CA ASN A 18 2.26 5.18 9.58
C ASN A 18 3.79 5.09 9.60
N GLU A 19 4.50 6.16 10.01
CA GLU A 19 5.96 6.11 10.21
C GLU A 19 6.36 5.04 11.24
N ASN A 20 5.66 4.99 12.38
CA ASN A 20 5.91 3.99 13.41
C ASN A 20 5.49 2.59 12.96
N ALA A 21 4.39 2.45 12.24
CA ALA A 21 3.95 1.16 11.70
C ALA A 21 4.98 0.55 10.74
N ILE A 22 5.54 1.35 9.82
CA ILE A 22 6.60 0.90 8.91
C ILE A 22 7.85 0.50 9.69
N LYS A 23 8.29 1.32 10.66
CA LYS A 23 9.48 1.02 11.48
C LYS A 23 9.32 -0.31 12.23
N LEU A 24 8.16 -0.52 12.87
CA LEU A 24 7.85 -1.76 13.59
C LEU A 24 7.81 -2.95 12.66
N ALA A 25 7.15 -2.83 11.50
CA ALA A 25 7.09 -3.90 10.51
C ALA A 25 8.49 -4.30 10.04
N ARG A 26 9.31 -3.33 9.62
CA ARG A 26 10.70 -3.57 9.17
C ARG A 26 11.57 -4.17 10.27
N ALA A 27 11.47 -3.67 11.51
CA ALA A 27 12.23 -4.19 12.64
C ALA A 27 11.84 -5.63 12.99
N PHE A 28 10.57 -6.00 12.84
CA PHE A 28 10.07 -7.34 13.13
C PHE A 28 10.38 -8.34 12.01
N THR A 29 10.15 -7.96 10.76
CA THR A 29 10.28 -8.88 9.62
C THR A 29 11.69 -8.93 9.03
N GLY A 30 12.50 -7.89 9.22
CA GLY A 30 13.78 -7.69 8.52
C GLY A 30 13.62 -7.30 7.05
N LYS A 31 12.37 -7.19 6.55
CA LYS A 31 12.04 -6.82 5.17
C LYS A 31 11.94 -5.31 5.04
N TYR A 32 12.50 -4.74 3.97
CA TYR A 32 12.54 -3.30 3.76
C TYR A 32 11.43 -2.80 2.83
N LYS A 33 10.90 -3.66 1.95
CA LYS A 33 9.86 -3.26 0.99
C LYS A 33 8.48 -3.15 1.64
N VAL A 34 7.72 -2.15 1.22
CA VAL A 34 6.33 -1.93 1.64
C VAL A 34 5.47 -1.73 0.40
N LEU A 35 4.44 -2.57 0.26
CA LEU A 35 3.49 -2.47 -0.85
C LEU A 35 2.33 -1.56 -0.47
N THR A 36 2.03 -0.58 -1.31
CA THR A 36 0.85 0.29 -1.17
C THR A 36 0.10 0.42 -2.48
N ARG A 37 -1.12 0.95 -2.44
CA ARG A 37 -1.96 1.08 -3.64
C ARG A 37 -1.73 2.43 -4.32
N TYR A 38 -1.82 2.48 -5.64
CA TYR A 38 -2.11 3.73 -6.32
C TYR A 38 -3.42 4.35 -5.80
N ARG A 39 -3.53 5.68 -5.89
CA ARG A 39 -4.66 6.49 -5.38
C ARG A 39 -4.88 6.43 -3.85
N SER A 40 -3.98 5.78 -3.11
CA SER A 40 -4.03 5.76 -1.64
C SER A 40 -3.49 7.06 -1.04
N TYR A 41 -3.88 7.35 0.21
CA TYR A 41 -3.28 8.39 1.03
C TYR A 41 -2.85 7.82 2.37
N HIS A 42 -1.60 8.07 2.74
CA HIS A 42 -1.01 7.58 3.98
C HIS A 42 -0.41 8.71 4.84
N GLY A 43 -0.35 9.94 4.35
CA GLY A 43 0.12 11.10 5.11
C GLY A 43 1.07 11.99 4.31
N ALA A 44 1.71 12.92 5.02
CA ALA A 44 2.55 13.97 4.43
C ALA A 44 3.93 14.12 5.10
N THR A 45 4.31 13.22 6.01
CA THR A 45 5.72 13.04 6.40
C THR A 45 6.47 12.29 5.28
N LEU A 46 7.80 12.32 5.21
CA LEU A 46 8.54 11.74 4.08
C LEU A 46 8.30 10.23 3.88
N GLY A 47 8.15 9.45 4.95
CA GLY A 47 7.82 8.02 4.85
C GLY A 47 6.36 7.80 4.48
N ALA A 48 5.43 8.48 5.15
CA ALA A 48 4.01 8.42 4.83
C ALA A 48 3.66 8.93 3.41
N MET A 49 4.44 9.87 2.92
CA MET A 49 4.34 10.40 1.56
C MET A 49 4.89 9.41 0.54
N ALA A 50 5.95 8.66 0.85
CA ALA A 50 6.39 7.53 0.02
C ALA A 50 5.27 6.51 -0.19
N LEU A 51 4.55 6.17 0.90
CA LEU A 51 3.40 5.26 0.87
C LEU A 51 2.22 5.79 0.04
N THR A 52 2.04 7.11 -0.05
CA THR A 52 0.91 7.73 -0.74
C THR A 52 1.00 7.49 -2.25
N GLY A 53 -0.07 6.93 -2.83
CA GLY A 53 -0.13 6.52 -4.22
C GLY A 53 -0.73 7.56 -5.18
N ASP A 54 -0.81 8.84 -4.78
CA ASP A 54 -1.42 9.91 -5.56
C ASP A 54 -0.41 11.02 -5.94
N PRO A 55 -0.80 11.99 -6.79
CA PRO A 55 0.12 13.00 -7.34
C PRO A 55 0.85 13.89 -6.33
N ARG A 56 0.39 13.93 -5.06
CA ARG A 56 1.04 14.75 -4.03
C ARG A 56 2.44 14.26 -3.70
N ARG A 57 2.77 12.99 -4.02
CA ARG A 57 4.09 12.41 -3.84
C ARG A 57 5.11 12.93 -4.86
N TRP A 58 4.69 13.27 -6.09
CA TRP A 58 5.60 13.51 -7.23
C TRP A 58 6.62 14.63 -7.00
N ALA A 59 6.22 15.73 -6.38
CA ALA A 59 7.12 16.86 -6.13
C ALA A 59 8.25 16.54 -5.12
N TRP A 60 8.13 15.43 -4.41
CA TRP A 60 9.05 15.02 -3.35
C TRP A 60 9.89 13.82 -3.76
N GLU A 61 9.71 13.26 -4.94
CA GLU A 61 10.54 12.17 -5.44
C GLU A 61 11.87 12.72 -6.00
N PRO A 62 13.01 12.05 -5.74
CA PRO A 62 13.20 10.79 -5.01
C PRO A 62 13.50 10.98 -3.50
N LEU A 63 13.23 12.15 -2.91
CA LEU A 63 13.56 12.48 -1.52
C LEU A 63 12.69 11.75 -0.47
N VAL A 64 11.59 11.14 -0.88
CA VAL A 64 10.76 10.28 -0.02
C VAL A 64 11.48 8.98 0.35
N THR A 65 11.00 8.28 1.39
CA THR A 65 11.62 7.02 1.83
C THR A 65 11.60 5.94 0.74
N ALA A 66 12.75 5.28 0.55
CA ALA A 66 12.89 4.18 -0.40
C ALA A 66 12.21 2.87 0.06
N GLY A 67 12.09 1.93 -0.88
CA GLY A 67 11.50 0.62 -0.63
C GLY A 67 9.98 0.65 -0.53
N VAL A 68 9.31 1.57 -1.23
CA VAL A 68 7.86 1.52 -1.41
C VAL A 68 7.55 1.12 -2.83
N VAL A 69 6.64 0.16 -2.99
CA VAL A 69 6.16 -0.32 -4.29
C VAL A 69 4.66 -0.07 -4.38
N HIS A 70 4.22 0.51 -5.48
CA HIS A 70 2.81 0.79 -5.72
C HIS A 70 2.17 -0.26 -6.65
N PHE A 71 1.02 -0.79 -6.27
CA PHE A 71 0.22 -1.70 -7.09
C PHE A 71 -1.17 -1.10 -7.41
N LEU A 72 -1.85 -1.69 -8.39
CA LEU A 72 -3.14 -1.18 -8.88
C LEU A 72 -4.24 -1.31 -7.82
N ASP A 73 -5.06 -0.27 -7.68
CA ASP A 73 -6.21 -0.28 -6.78
C ASP A 73 -7.42 -1.00 -7.42
N PRO A 74 -8.15 -1.84 -6.66
CA PRO A 74 -9.35 -2.54 -7.13
C PRO A 74 -10.56 -1.60 -7.20
N TYR A 75 -10.46 -0.55 -8.01
CA TYR A 75 -11.52 0.47 -8.13
C TYR A 75 -12.50 0.14 -9.24
N ARG A 76 -13.64 -0.43 -8.88
CA ARG A 76 -14.66 -0.95 -9.82
C ARG A 76 -15.11 0.07 -10.86
N TYR A 77 -15.34 1.34 -10.48
CA TYR A 77 -15.82 2.37 -11.40
C TYR A 77 -14.78 2.78 -12.47
N ARG A 78 -13.47 2.77 -12.13
CA ARG A 78 -12.38 3.03 -13.10
C ARG A 78 -11.35 1.90 -13.05
N SER A 79 -11.84 0.67 -13.22
CA SER A 79 -11.00 -0.52 -13.18
C SER A 79 -10.03 -0.53 -14.35
N THR A 80 -8.78 -0.91 -14.08
CA THR A 80 -7.77 -1.11 -15.12
C THR A 80 -8.08 -2.35 -15.96
N PHE A 81 -8.49 -3.45 -15.31
CA PHE A 81 -8.72 -4.73 -15.97
C PHE A 81 -10.12 -4.86 -16.60
N HIS A 82 -11.13 -4.21 -16.01
CA HIS A 82 -12.54 -4.45 -16.37
C HIS A 82 -13.31 -3.18 -16.73
N ARG A 83 -12.62 -2.16 -17.27
CA ARG A 83 -13.22 -0.85 -17.64
C ARG A 83 -14.50 -0.96 -18.47
N HIS A 84 -14.61 -1.98 -19.33
CA HIS A 84 -15.73 -2.19 -20.24
C HIS A 84 -16.63 -3.37 -19.85
N ASN A 85 -16.35 -4.05 -18.72
CA ASN A 85 -17.12 -5.20 -18.25
C ASN A 85 -17.76 -4.88 -16.90
N LEU A 86 -18.85 -4.11 -16.94
CA LEU A 86 -19.56 -3.66 -15.73
C LEU A 86 -20.33 -4.78 -15.03
N SER A 87 -20.66 -5.86 -15.76
CA SER A 87 -21.40 -7.02 -15.25
C SER A 87 -20.51 -8.13 -14.69
N ILE A 88 -19.20 -7.90 -14.57
CA ILE A 88 -18.29 -8.87 -13.93
C ILE A 88 -18.74 -9.15 -12.49
N SER A 89 -18.66 -10.42 -12.06
CA SER A 89 -18.94 -10.81 -10.68
C SER A 89 -17.93 -10.19 -9.71
N GLU A 90 -18.29 -10.11 -8.44
CA GLU A 90 -17.39 -9.61 -7.40
C GLU A 90 -16.20 -10.55 -7.21
N ASP A 91 -16.44 -11.87 -7.16
CA ASP A 91 -15.39 -12.87 -6.99
C ASP A 91 -14.33 -12.80 -8.08
N GLN A 92 -14.74 -12.75 -9.37
CA GLN A 92 -13.80 -12.68 -10.48
C GLN A 92 -13.03 -11.35 -10.47
N PHE A 93 -13.70 -10.25 -10.15
CA PHE A 93 -13.07 -8.94 -10.02
C PHE A 93 -12.00 -8.94 -8.92
N CYS A 94 -12.31 -9.52 -7.76
CA CYS A 94 -11.37 -9.66 -6.65
C CYS A 94 -10.18 -10.54 -7.02
N ASP A 95 -10.43 -11.71 -7.61
CA ASP A 95 -9.41 -12.67 -8.01
C ASP A 95 -8.40 -12.05 -8.97
N ASP A 96 -8.84 -11.26 -9.95
CA ASP A 96 -7.95 -10.67 -10.95
C ASP A 96 -7.03 -9.60 -10.35
N TYR A 97 -7.50 -8.82 -9.37
CA TYR A 97 -6.65 -7.90 -8.62
C TYR A 97 -5.74 -8.59 -7.61
N LEU A 98 -6.16 -9.72 -7.02
CA LEU A 98 -5.30 -10.53 -6.16
C LEU A 98 -4.17 -11.17 -6.96
N LYS A 99 -4.43 -11.68 -8.17
CA LYS A 99 -3.40 -12.18 -9.09
C LYS A 99 -2.39 -11.09 -9.44
N HIS A 100 -2.86 -9.87 -9.74
CA HIS A 100 -1.97 -8.72 -9.95
C HIS A 100 -1.08 -8.45 -8.72
N LEU A 101 -1.65 -8.46 -7.51
CA LEU A 101 -0.87 -8.27 -6.29
C LEU A 101 0.18 -9.37 -6.10
N GLU A 102 -0.19 -10.63 -6.35
CA GLU A 102 0.73 -11.76 -6.30
C GLU A 102 1.89 -11.58 -7.28
N GLU A 103 1.62 -11.19 -8.53
CA GLU A 103 2.66 -10.90 -9.53
C GLU A 103 3.63 -9.83 -9.05
N ILE A 104 3.13 -8.74 -8.45
CA ILE A 104 3.99 -7.68 -7.88
C ILE A 104 4.86 -8.23 -6.76
N ILE A 105 4.30 -9.07 -5.86
CA ILE A 105 5.07 -9.71 -4.79
C ILE A 105 6.21 -10.56 -5.37
N GLN A 106 5.93 -11.33 -6.43
CA GLN A 106 6.95 -12.16 -7.09
C GLN A 106 8.03 -11.30 -7.78
N TYR A 107 7.66 -10.23 -8.49
CA TYR A 107 8.62 -9.34 -9.15
C TYR A 107 9.49 -8.57 -8.16
N GLU A 108 8.95 -8.24 -6.99
CA GLU A 108 9.67 -7.50 -5.97
C GLU A 108 10.46 -8.40 -5.01
N SER A 109 10.52 -9.71 -5.23
CA SER A 109 11.08 -10.70 -4.29
C SER A 109 10.31 -10.77 -2.96
N PRO A 110 9.59 -11.88 -2.70
CA PRO A 110 8.80 -12.06 -1.47
C PRO A 110 9.62 -11.98 -0.18
N ASP A 111 10.95 -12.14 -0.27
CA ASP A 111 11.86 -12.16 0.87
C ASP A 111 12.41 -10.78 1.26
N THR A 112 12.05 -9.72 0.53
CA THR A 112 12.55 -8.35 0.75
C THR A 112 11.56 -7.38 1.34
#